data_AF-A0A3S0FCV2-F1
#
_entry.id   AF-A0A3S0FCV2-F1
#
_cell.length_a   1.000
_cell.length_b   1.000
_cell.length_c   1.000
_cell.angle_alpha   90.00
_cell.angle_beta   90.00
_cell.angle_gamma   90.00
#
_symmetry.space_group_name_H-M   'P 1'
#
loop_
_entity.id
_entity.type
_entity.pdbx_description
1 polymer ?
#
loop_
_entity_poly.entity_id
_entity_poly.type
_entity_poly.pdbx_seq_one_letter_code
_entity_poly.pdbx_strand_id
1 'polypeptide(L)'
;MEENTPGDLSNVLYHQYHKKFDDELTLLKEKLSLNEVESPNLEIAVSKSLKTAQNLNQAWVTSSYESKQLLQRLVFPDGILYNTKLNGVRTLRVNTIFAEIEPLVKVLTENKNGDLVKNRQKFSQVPRTDQRSNFLSYDLRAILEIKCS
;
A
#
# COMPACT_ATOMS: atom_id res chain seq x y z
N MET A 1 42.02 -8.68 -40.87
CA MET A 1 41.03 -9.55 -40.22
C MET A 1 41.62 -9.87 -38.86
N GLU A 2 41.09 -9.26 -37.80
CA GLU A 2 41.61 -9.43 -36.44
C GLU A 2 41.12 -10.80 -35.93
N GLU A 3 42.04 -11.74 -35.82
CA GLU A 3 41.78 -13.11 -35.38
C GLU A 3 41.75 -13.11 -33.84
N ASN A 4 40.55 -13.02 -33.27
CA ASN A 4 40.37 -13.03 -31.82
C ASN A 4 40.72 -14.40 -31.24
N THR A 5 41.62 -14.43 -30.24
CA THR A 5 42.01 -15.68 -29.59
C THR A 5 40.89 -16.19 -28.66
N PRO A 6 40.80 -17.51 -28.37
CA PRO A 6 39.76 -18.07 -27.50
C PRO A 6 39.71 -17.42 -26.10
N GLY A 7 40.85 -16.94 -25.60
CA GLY A 7 40.96 -16.22 -24.33
C GLY A 7 40.32 -14.82 -24.37
N ASP A 8 40.45 -14.12 -25.49
CA ASP A 8 39.83 -12.79 -25.68
C ASP A 8 38.31 -12.89 -25.74
N LEU A 9 37.78 -13.91 -26.44
CA LEU A 9 36.33 -14.16 -26.50
C LEU A 9 35.75 -14.50 -25.12
N SER A 10 36.46 -15.30 -24.33
CA SER A 10 36.07 -15.64 -22.95
C SER A 10 36.01 -14.40 -22.05
N ASN A 11 36.95 -13.47 -22.22
CA ASN A 11 37.03 -12.25 -21.42
C ASN A 11 35.92 -11.25 -21.79
N VAL A 12 35.68 -11.06 -23.09
CA VAL A 12 34.58 -10.24 -23.61
C VAL A 12 33.22 -10.76 -23.11
N LEU A 13 33.02 -12.08 -23.16
CA LEU A 13 31.79 -12.71 -22.71
C LEU A 13 31.59 -12.53 -21.19
N TYR A 14 32.65 -12.71 -20.40
CA TYR A 14 32.62 -12.48 -18.96
C TYR A 14 32.21 -11.04 -18.62
N HIS A 15 32.85 -10.04 -19.24
CA HIS A 15 32.53 -8.64 -18.99
C HIS A 15 31.10 -8.27 -19.40
N GLN A 16 30.59 -8.83 -20.49
CA GLN A 16 29.22 -8.59 -20.95
C GLN A 16 28.18 -9.12 -19.95
N TYR A 17 28.35 -10.35 -19.48
CA TYR A 17 27.44 -10.93 -18.49
C TYR A 17 27.58 -10.25 -17.13
N HIS A 18 28.80 -9.94 -16.71
CA HIS A 18 29.04 -9.24 -15.45
C HIS A 18 28.33 -7.88 -15.43
N LYS A 19 28.51 -7.08 -16.50
CA LYS A 19 27.80 -5.81 -16.67
C LYS A 19 26.29 -5.97 -16.65
N LYS A 20 25.75 -6.98 -17.35
CA LYS A 20 24.31 -7.26 -17.34
C LYS A 20 23.79 -7.55 -15.93
N PHE A 21 24.50 -8.37 -15.16
CA PHE A 21 24.10 -8.69 -13.78
C PHE A 21 24.24 -7.50 -12.83
N ASP A 22 25.24 -6.64 -13.02
CA ASP A 22 25.40 -5.40 -12.26
C ASP A 22 24.27 -4.40 -12.57
N ASP A 23 23.88 -4.27 -13.83
CA ASP A 23 22.75 -3.43 -14.25
C ASP A 23 21.43 -3.94 -13.63
N GLU A 24 21.21 -5.26 -13.65
CA GLU A 24 20.05 -5.90 -13.01
C GLU A 24 20.05 -5.72 -11.48
N LEU A 25 21.21 -5.85 -10.83
CA LEU A 25 21.37 -5.63 -9.39
C LEU A 25 21.11 -4.17 -9.01
N THR A 26 21.63 -3.22 -9.79
CA THR A 26 21.40 -1.78 -9.58
C THR A 26 19.92 -1.45 -9.70
N LEU A 27 19.28 -1.93 -10.76
CA LEU A 27 17.84 -1.74 -10.97
C LEU A 27 17.01 -2.36 -9.84
N LEU A 28 17.40 -3.54 -9.35
CA LEU A 28 16.71 -4.19 -8.24
C LEU A 28 16.90 -3.42 -6.93
N LYS A 29 18.10 -2.91 -6.66
CA LYS A 29 18.39 -2.06 -5.50
C LYS A 29 17.61 -0.75 -5.52
N GLU A 30 17.51 -0.09 -6.68
CA GLU A 30 16.67 1.11 -6.84
C GLU A 30 15.19 0.80 -6.60
N LYS A 31 14.70 -0.33 -7.11
CA LYS A 31 13.33 -0.78 -6.81
C LYS A 31 13.15 -1.09 -5.32
N LEU A 32 14.14 -1.64 -4.64
CA LEU A 32 14.06 -1.93 -3.20
C LEU A 32 14.12 -0.65 -2.35
N SER A 33 14.98 0.32 -2.69
CA SER A 33 15.06 1.60 -1.97
C SER A 33 13.80 2.44 -2.10
N LEU A 34 13.10 2.37 -3.24
CA LEU A 34 11.75 2.95 -3.39
C LEU A 34 10.69 2.29 -2.49
N ASN A 35 10.95 1.05 -2.04
CA ASN A 35 10.06 0.27 -1.18
C ASN A 35 10.57 0.16 0.26
N GLU A 36 11.71 0.78 0.58
CA GLU A 36 12.27 0.77 1.93
C GLU A 36 11.47 1.75 2.78
N VAL A 37 10.40 1.22 3.38
CA VAL A 37 9.71 1.90 4.46
C VAL A 37 10.66 1.88 5.65
N GLU A 38 11.47 2.92 5.81
CA GLU A 38 12.28 3.07 7.01
C GLU A 38 11.36 2.94 8.23
N SER A 39 11.76 2.16 9.23
CA SER A 39 10.91 1.86 10.40
C SER A 39 10.32 3.11 11.10
N PRO A 40 11.00 4.27 11.17
CA PRO A 40 10.41 5.48 11.74
C PRO A 40 9.23 6.00 10.90
N ASN A 41 9.31 5.87 9.57
CA ASN A 41 8.24 6.28 8.66
C ASN A 41 7.00 5.39 8.82
N LEU A 42 7.18 4.11 9.12
CA LEU A 42 6.05 3.22 9.43
C LEU A 42 5.37 3.60 10.75
N GLU A 43 6.14 3.80 11.82
CA GLU A 43 5.59 4.17 13.12
C GLU A 43 4.85 5.52 13.07
N ILE A 44 5.42 6.50 12.36
CA ILE A 44 4.79 7.79 12.11
C ILE A 44 3.50 7.60 11.30
N ALA A 45 3.52 6.80 10.24
CA ALA A 45 2.34 6.57 9.41
C ALA A 45 1.21 5.89 10.19
N VAL A 46 1.51 4.85 10.98
CA VAL A 46 0.55 4.18 11.87
C VAL A 46 -0.01 5.16 12.91
N SER A 47 0.85 5.98 13.50
CA SER A 47 0.42 6.99 14.48
C SER A 47 -0.51 8.04 13.85
N LYS A 48 -0.17 8.53 12.65
CA LYS A 48 -1.00 9.48 11.90
C LYS A 48 -2.34 8.86 11.50
N SER A 49 -2.33 7.65 10.93
CA SER A 49 -3.55 6.97 10.52
C SER A 49 -4.48 6.71 11.70
N LEU A 50 -3.94 6.34 12.86
CA LEU A 50 -4.74 6.14 14.08
C LEU A 50 -5.38 7.44 14.54
N LYS A 51 -4.62 8.54 14.62
CA LYS A 51 -5.16 9.87 14.96
C LYS A 51 -6.24 10.31 13.98
N THR A 52 -6.05 10.07 12.69
CA THR A 52 -7.05 10.37 11.66
C THR A 52 -8.29 9.50 11.83
N ALA A 53 -8.15 8.19 12.06
CA ALA A 53 -9.27 7.27 12.24
C ALA A 53 -10.11 7.63 13.48
N GLN A 54 -9.45 7.94 14.60
CA GLN A 54 -10.13 8.32 15.85
C GLN A 54 -10.96 9.61 15.71
N ASN A 55 -10.46 10.57 14.93
CA ASN A 55 -11.11 11.86 14.74
C ASN A 55 -11.88 11.95 13.41
N LEU A 56 -12.03 10.85 12.68
CA LEU A 56 -12.48 10.85 11.28
C LEU A 56 -13.84 11.53 11.11
N ASN A 57 -14.80 11.22 11.98
CA ASN A 57 -16.14 11.78 11.93
C ASN A 57 -16.12 13.29 12.17
N GLN A 58 -15.44 13.75 13.22
CA GLN A 58 -15.32 15.17 13.53
C GLN A 58 -14.58 15.91 12.40
N ALA A 59 -13.47 15.36 11.93
CA ALA A 59 -12.70 15.91 10.80
C ALA A 59 -13.54 15.99 9.53
N TRP A 60 -14.42 15.02 9.26
CA TRP A 60 -15.35 15.08 8.14
C TRP A 60 -16.39 16.19 8.32
N VAL A 61 -17.02 16.32 9.49
CA VAL A 61 -18.08 17.31 9.69
C VAL A 61 -17.53 18.74 9.59
N THR A 62 -16.35 19.00 10.14
CA THR A 62 -15.75 20.35 10.21
C THR A 62 -14.93 20.76 8.99
N SER A 63 -14.65 19.82 8.08
CA SER A 63 -13.78 20.08 6.92
C SER A 63 -14.48 20.80 5.77
N SER A 64 -13.67 21.60 5.05
CA SER A 64 -14.03 22.16 3.75
C SER A 64 -14.23 21.04 2.71
N TYR A 65 -14.85 21.37 1.58
CA TYR A 65 -15.04 20.43 0.49
C TYR A 65 -13.73 19.80 0.00
N GLU A 66 -12.68 20.61 -0.18
CA GLU A 66 -11.35 20.12 -0.60
C GLU A 66 -10.74 19.15 0.42
N SER A 67 -10.84 19.48 1.71
CA SER A 67 -10.36 18.61 2.78
C SER A 67 -11.16 17.31 2.88
N LYS A 68 -12.47 17.33 2.58
CA LYS A 68 -13.29 16.11 2.46
C LYS A 68 -12.85 15.24 1.30
N GLN A 69 -12.55 15.83 0.14
CA GLN A 69 -12.03 15.06 -1.00
C GLN A 69 -10.68 14.42 -0.67
N LEU A 70 -9.79 15.14 0.02
CA LEU A 70 -8.53 14.59 0.50
C LEU A 70 -8.75 13.43 1.48
N LEU A 71 -9.64 13.61 2.46
CA LEU A 71 -9.97 12.57 3.43
C LEU A 71 -10.59 11.34 2.76
N GLN A 72 -11.44 11.55 1.75
CA GLN A 72 -12.05 10.48 0.97
C GLN A 72 -10.99 9.71 0.17
N ARG A 73 -10.08 10.39 -0.53
CA ARG A 73 -8.97 9.76 -1.26
C ARG A 73 -8.00 9.03 -0.32
N LEU A 74 -7.83 9.55 0.90
CA LEU A 74 -6.98 8.92 1.89
C LEU A 74 -7.55 7.56 2.35
N VAL A 75 -8.84 7.52 2.67
CA VAL A 75 -9.50 6.30 3.19
C VAL A 75 -9.90 5.34 2.06
N PHE A 76 -10.31 5.89 0.91
CA PHE A 76 -10.74 5.16 -0.28
C PHE A 76 -9.97 5.64 -1.51
N PRO A 77 -8.72 5.16 -1.73
CA PRO A 77 -7.85 5.62 -2.80
C PRO A 77 -8.46 5.48 -4.20
N ASP A 78 -9.21 4.39 -4.40
CA ASP A 78 -9.84 4.08 -5.69
C ASP A 78 -11.25 4.70 -5.79
N GLY A 79 -11.63 5.54 -4.81
CA GLY A 79 -12.87 6.28 -4.78
C GLY A 79 -14.10 5.49 -4.31
N ILE A 80 -15.24 6.14 -4.48
CA ILE A 80 -16.55 5.66 -4.04
C ILE A 80 -17.50 5.69 -5.25
N LEU A 81 -18.12 4.56 -5.54
CA LEU A 81 -19.12 4.41 -6.59
C LEU A 81 -20.51 4.32 -5.99
N TYR A 82 -21.49 4.92 -6.66
CA TYR A 82 -22.89 4.73 -6.31
C TYR A 82 -23.56 3.80 -7.32
N ASN A 83 -24.12 2.70 -6.83
CA ASN A 83 -24.91 1.78 -7.63
C ASN A 83 -26.38 2.19 -7.54
N THR A 84 -26.86 2.86 -8.59
CA THR A 84 -28.25 3.33 -8.71
C THR A 84 -29.26 2.18 -8.68
N LYS A 85 -28.92 1.01 -9.22
CA LYS A 85 -29.82 -0.16 -9.30
C LYS A 85 -30.03 -0.83 -7.95
N LEU A 86 -29.00 -0.84 -7.11
CA LEU A 86 -29.04 -1.42 -5.77
C LEU A 86 -29.21 -0.37 -4.67
N ASN A 87 -29.39 0.91 -5.06
CA ASN A 87 -29.48 2.07 -4.17
C ASN A 87 -28.38 2.05 -3.08
N GLY A 88 -27.14 1.80 -3.48
CA GLY A 88 -26.06 1.47 -2.54
C GLY A 88 -24.73 2.10 -2.92
N VAL A 89 -24.00 2.54 -1.90
CA VAL A 89 -22.64 3.02 -2.04
C VAL A 89 -21.68 1.84 -2.02
N ARG A 90 -20.70 1.83 -2.92
CA ARG A 90 -19.66 0.81 -3.04
C ARG A 90 -18.29 1.47 -3.05
N THR A 91 -17.40 0.98 -2.20
CA THR A 91 -16.00 1.40 -2.19
C THR A 91 -15.18 0.33 -2.90
N LEU A 92 -14.34 0.74 -3.84
CA LEU A 92 -13.55 -0.22 -4.63
C LEU A 92 -12.37 -0.77 -3.83
N ARG A 93 -11.78 0.08 -2.99
CA ARG A 93 -10.65 -0.24 -2.13
C ARG A 93 -10.67 0.62 -0.88
N VAL A 94 -10.29 0.01 0.23
CA VAL A 94 -9.93 0.70 1.47
C VAL A 94 -8.41 0.79 1.53
N ASN A 95 -7.87 1.93 1.95
CA ASN A 95 -6.44 2.08 2.20
C ASN A 95 -5.96 0.99 3.18
N THR A 96 -4.81 0.40 2.87
CA THR A 96 -4.27 -0.80 3.53
C THR A 96 -4.17 -0.63 5.04
N ILE A 97 -3.79 0.55 5.54
CA ILE A 97 -3.64 0.78 6.98
C ILE A 97 -5.00 0.87 7.67
N PHE A 98 -5.98 1.52 7.04
CA PHE A 98 -7.33 1.60 7.59
C PHE A 98 -8.07 0.26 7.51
N ALA A 99 -7.74 -0.58 6.54
CA ALA A 99 -8.31 -1.92 6.39
C ALA A 99 -7.96 -2.85 7.57
N GLU A 100 -6.83 -2.60 8.27
CA GLU A 100 -6.42 -3.37 9.46
C GLU A 100 -7.24 -3.03 10.72
N ILE A 101 -8.02 -1.94 10.73
CA ILE A 101 -8.81 -1.56 11.90
C ILE A 101 -9.88 -2.62 12.19
N GLU A 102 -10.60 -3.09 11.16
CA GLU A 102 -11.67 -4.08 11.32
C GLU A 102 -11.19 -5.42 11.92
N PRO A 103 -10.14 -6.09 11.38
CA PRO A 103 -9.64 -7.32 11.98
C PRO A 103 -9.10 -7.11 13.39
N LEU A 104 -8.45 -5.98 13.69
CA LEU A 104 -7.98 -5.67 15.04
C LEU A 104 -9.13 -5.51 16.03
N VAL A 105 -10.19 -4.77 15.67
CA VAL A 105 -11.39 -4.62 16.52
C VAL A 105 -12.05 -5.98 16.77
N LYS A 106 -12.10 -6.84 15.75
CA LYS A 106 -12.64 -8.19 15.89
C LYS A 106 -11.83 -9.02 16.89
N VAL A 107 -10.51 -9.09 16.75
CA VAL A 107 -9.64 -9.80 17.71
C VAL A 107 -9.80 -9.24 19.13
N LEU A 108 -9.85 -7.92 19.29
CA LEU A 108 -10.02 -7.28 20.59
C LEU A 108 -11.39 -7.54 21.24
N THR A 109 -12.43 -7.77 20.45
CA THR A 109 -13.78 -8.08 20.94
C THR A 109 -13.95 -9.58 21.22
N GLU A 110 -13.33 -10.45 20.43
CA GLU A 110 -13.27 -11.90 20.66
C GLU A 110 -12.45 -12.24 21.92
N ASN A 111 -11.33 -11.55 22.16
CA ASN A 111 -10.52 -11.72 23.37
C ASN A 111 -11.27 -11.32 24.66
N LYS A 112 -12.31 -10.49 24.56
CA LYS A 112 -13.20 -10.15 25.68
C LYS A 112 -14.28 -11.20 25.93
N ASN A 113 -14.59 -12.03 24.92
CA ASN A 113 -15.70 -12.97 24.95
C ASN A 113 -15.28 -14.45 24.91
N GLY A 114 -13.98 -14.76 24.89
CA GLY A 114 -13.45 -16.08 25.19
C GLY A 114 -13.77 -17.20 24.19
N ASP A 115 -14.11 -16.90 22.93
CA ASP A 115 -14.48 -17.93 21.96
C ASP A 115 -13.76 -17.78 20.61
N LEU A 116 -12.89 -18.76 20.32
CA LEU A 116 -12.06 -18.82 19.12
C LEU A 116 -12.83 -19.48 17.97
N VAL A 117 -13.70 -18.75 17.27
CA VAL A 117 -14.46 -19.31 16.14
C VAL A 117 -14.17 -18.62 14.81
N LYS A 118 -13.24 -19.25 14.10
CA LYS A 118 -13.19 -19.46 12.64
C LYS A 118 -13.36 -18.20 11.78
N ASN A 119 -12.20 -17.63 11.48
CA ASN A 119 -11.88 -16.89 10.27
C ASN A 119 -12.72 -17.32 9.04
N ARG A 120 -13.65 -16.46 8.64
CA ARG A 120 -13.93 -16.22 7.22
C ARG A 120 -14.21 -14.74 7.02
N GLN A 121 -13.26 -14.09 6.37
CA GLN A 121 -13.40 -12.79 5.74
C GLN A 121 -14.68 -12.81 4.87
N LYS A 122 -15.72 -12.14 5.31
CA LYS A 122 -16.81 -11.69 4.45
C LYS A 122 -16.75 -10.17 4.42
N PHE A 123 -15.72 -9.66 3.76
CA PHE A 123 -15.83 -8.31 3.24
C PHE A 123 -16.76 -8.35 2.03
N SER A 124 -17.60 -7.33 1.85
CA SER A 124 -18.29 -7.06 0.59
C SER A 124 -17.33 -6.58 -0.52
N GLN A 125 -16.05 -6.96 -0.43
CA GLN A 125 -15.00 -6.57 -1.36
C GLN A 125 -15.16 -7.32 -2.68
N VAL A 126 -15.05 -6.57 -3.78
CA VAL A 126 -15.02 -7.12 -5.13
C VAL A 126 -13.75 -7.97 -5.27
N PRO A 127 -13.82 -9.17 -5.90
CA PRO A 127 -12.63 -9.96 -6.19
C PRO A 127 -11.61 -9.14 -6.97
N ARG A 128 -10.36 -9.15 -6.53
CA ARG A 128 -9.25 -8.44 -7.16
C ARG A 128 -9.06 -8.95 -8.59
N THR A 129 -9.36 -8.10 -9.58
CA THR A 129 -8.96 -8.31 -10.97
C THR A 129 -7.73 -7.44 -11.23
N ASP A 130 -6.58 -8.12 -11.25
CA ASP A 130 -5.26 -7.66 -11.70
C ASP A 130 -4.23 -7.09 -10.70
N GLN A 131 -3.02 -7.62 -10.93
CA GLN A 131 -1.64 -7.19 -10.65
C GLN A 131 -1.10 -6.85 -9.24
N ARG A 132 0.15 -7.30 -9.07
CA ARG A 132 1.05 -7.23 -7.90
C ARG A 132 1.46 -5.78 -7.59
N SER A 133 0.53 -4.96 -7.14
CA SER A 133 0.79 -3.55 -6.79
C SER A 133 1.26 -3.43 -5.34
N ASN A 134 2.32 -2.66 -5.10
CA ASN A 134 2.79 -2.28 -3.76
C ASN A 134 1.84 -1.25 -3.11
N PHE A 135 0.55 -1.59 -2.96
CA PHE A 135 -0.47 -0.70 -2.40
C PHE A 135 -0.08 -0.13 -1.02
N LEU A 136 0.62 -0.93 -0.21
CA LEU A 136 1.14 -0.50 1.08
C LEU A 136 2.09 0.71 0.95
N SER A 137 3.00 0.74 -0.04
CA SER A 137 3.95 1.86 -0.18
C SER A 137 3.25 3.14 -0.62
N TYR A 138 2.29 3.06 -1.54
CA TYR A 138 1.46 4.20 -1.93
C TYR A 138 0.60 4.72 -0.77
N ASP A 139 0.00 3.82 0.00
CA ASP A 139 -0.86 4.17 1.13
C ASP A 139 -0.05 4.82 2.27
N LEU A 140 1.15 4.29 2.55
CA LEU A 140 2.07 4.86 3.53
C LEU A 140 2.50 6.26 3.12
N ARG A 141 2.89 6.43 1.86
CA ARG A 141 3.30 7.73 1.32
C ARG A 141 2.17 8.76 1.43
N ALA A 142 0.95 8.39 1.05
CA ALA A 142 -0.21 9.27 1.14
C ALA A 142 -0.48 9.74 2.58
N ILE A 143 -0.25 8.88 3.58
CA ILE A 143 -0.42 9.22 5.00
C ILE A 143 0.72 10.10 5.51
N LEU A 144 1.96 9.84 5.08
CA LEU A 144 3.13 10.63 5.48
C LEU A 144 3.05 12.06 4.94
N GLU A 145 2.54 12.24 3.72
CA GLU A 145 2.39 13.54 3.06
C GLU A 145 1.24 14.40 3.62
N ILE A 146 0.39 13.85 4.52
CA ILE A 146 -0.61 14.65 5.23
C ILE A 146 0.11 15.68 6.10
N LYS A 147 -0.03 16.96 5.73
CA LYS A 147 0.27 18.09 6.58
C LYS A 147 -0.86 18.19 7.61
N CYS A 148 -0.60 17.76 8.84
CA CYS A 148 -1.50 18.04 9.95
C CYS A 148 -1.61 19.57 10.08
N SER A 149 -2.83 20.10 9.95
CA SER A 149 -3.14 21.50 10.24
C SER A 149 -3.39 21.70 11.73
#